data_AF-A0A963R179-F1
#
_entry.id   AF-A0A963R179-F1
#
_cell.length_a   1.000
_cell.length_b   1.000
_cell.length_c   1.000
_cell.angle_alpha   90.00
_cell.angle_beta   90.00
_cell.angle_gamma   90.00
#
_symmetry.space_group_name_H-M   'P 1'
#
loop_
_entity.id
_entity.type
_entity.pdbx_description
1 polymer ?
#
loop_
_entity_poly.entity_id
_entity_poly.type
_entity_poly.pdbx_seq_one_letter_code
_entity_poly.pdbx_strand_id
1 'polypeptide(L)'
;MPLRPLHAALPLVLLAAPLLANDAGGGAGDAASGDRYAGAVARTVTALIEYSTWPSRPNPLTLCVAGAVSHAGQIEELRPSDGRKAVRRNVAPSAAALGECEVLYLGNIGQPAMRQLVAAVRG
;
A
#
# COMPACT_ATOMS: atom_id res chain seq x y z
N MET A 1 -37.52 -63.68 33.16
CA MET A 1 -36.16 -63.12 33.18
C MET A 1 -36.12 -61.93 32.21
N PRO A 2 -35.89 -60.69 32.69
CA PRO A 2 -36.04 -59.47 31.90
C PRO A 2 -34.81 -59.17 31.03
N LEU A 3 -35.04 -58.83 29.76
CA LEU A 3 -34.04 -58.34 28.82
C LEU A 3 -33.70 -56.88 29.15
N ARG A 4 -32.43 -56.59 29.47
CA ARG A 4 -31.92 -55.24 29.73
C ARG A 4 -31.57 -54.54 28.41
N PRO A 5 -32.06 -53.31 28.16
CA PRO A 5 -31.66 -52.52 27.00
C PRO A 5 -30.28 -51.88 27.21
N LEU A 6 -29.35 -52.22 26.32
CA LEU A 6 -28.01 -51.64 26.22
C LEU A 6 -28.14 -50.21 25.67
N HIS A 7 -28.12 -49.21 26.55
CA HIS A 7 -28.11 -47.81 26.14
C HIS A 7 -26.70 -47.45 25.69
N ALA A 8 -26.49 -47.46 24.38
CA ALA A 8 -25.27 -46.95 23.76
C ALA A 8 -25.23 -45.42 23.92
N ALA A 9 -24.49 -44.94 24.90
CA ALA A 9 -24.14 -43.54 25.03
C ALA A 9 -23.16 -43.17 23.90
N LEU A 10 -23.68 -42.51 22.86
CA LEU A 10 -22.89 -41.94 21.79
C LEU A 10 -22.23 -40.64 22.31
N PRO A 11 -20.90 -40.54 22.42
CA PRO A 11 -20.28 -39.31 22.92
C PRO A 11 -20.34 -38.25 21.83
N LEU A 12 -20.96 -37.11 22.15
CA LEU A 12 -20.96 -35.91 21.33
C LEU A 12 -19.55 -35.30 21.35
N VAL A 13 -18.75 -35.57 20.31
CA VAL A 13 -17.43 -34.97 20.15
C VAL A 13 -17.59 -33.53 19.66
N LEU A 14 -17.41 -32.55 20.55
CA LEU A 14 -17.26 -31.14 20.17
C LEU A 14 -15.88 -30.93 19.54
N LEU A 15 -15.84 -30.66 18.24
CA LEU A 15 -14.65 -30.13 17.56
C LEU A 15 -14.49 -28.63 17.92
N ALA A 16 -13.60 -28.34 18.85
CA ALA A 16 -13.11 -26.98 19.07
C ALA A 16 -12.10 -26.63 17.97
N ALA A 17 -12.51 -25.80 17.00
CA ALA A 17 -11.60 -25.22 16.02
C ALA A 17 -10.71 -24.19 16.74
N PRO A 18 -9.37 -24.31 16.69
CA PRO A 18 -8.50 -23.28 17.25
C PRO A 18 -8.60 -22.04 16.34
N LEU A 19 -9.05 -20.93 16.93
CA LEU A 19 -8.90 -19.61 16.34
C LEU A 19 -7.40 -19.31 16.22
N LEU A 20 -6.87 -19.41 15.00
CA LEU A 20 -5.56 -18.88 14.67
C LEU A 20 -5.61 -17.36 14.82
N ALA A 21 -5.17 -16.88 15.99
CA ALA A 21 -4.90 -15.47 16.23
C ALA A 21 -3.72 -15.08 15.33
N ASN A 22 -4.02 -14.42 14.21
CA ASN A 22 -3.02 -13.80 13.37
C ASN A 22 -2.57 -12.52 14.07
N ASP A 23 -1.52 -12.60 14.89
CA ASP A 23 -0.89 -11.45 15.53
C ASP A 23 -0.12 -10.66 14.47
N ALA A 24 -0.85 -9.90 13.66
CA ALA A 24 -0.29 -8.85 12.85
C ALA A 24 0.10 -7.69 13.78
N GLY A 25 1.24 -7.85 14.47
CA GLY A 25 1.95 -6.80 15.17
C GLY A 25 2.47 -5.76 14.16
N GLY A 26 1.55 -5.00 13.57
CA GLY A 26 1.84 -3.77 12.84
C GLY A 26 1.77 -2.63 13.83
N GLY A 27 2.93 -2.05 14.14
CA GLY A 27 3.10 -1.01 15.14
C GLY A 27 1.96 0.01 15.15
N ALA A 28 1.31 0.11 16.31
CA ALA A 28 0.57 1.29 16.71
C ALA A 28 1.56 2.44 16.93
N GLY A 29 2.11 2.98 15.84
CA GLY A 29 2.76 4.27 15.81
C GLY A 29 1.72 5.33 15.49
N ASP A 30 1.34 6.09 16.51
CA ASP A 30 0.73 7.43 16.42
C ASP A 30 -0.52 7.60 15.54
N ALA A 31 -1.62 6.96 15.93
CA ALA A 31 -2.97 7.30 15.45
C ALA A 31 -3.67 8.39 16.29
N ALA A 32 -2.99 9.03 17.23
CA ALA A 32 -3.53 10.12 18.03
C ALA A 32 -3.00 11.45 17.47
N SER A 33 -3.82 12.16 16.69
CA SER A 33 -3.57 13.45 15.99
C SER A 33 -2.89 13.44 14.61
N GLY A 34 -2.88 12.29 13.91
CA GLY A 34 -2.38 12.15 12.53
C GLY A 34 -3.46 11.82 11.51
N ASP A 35 -3.16 12.05 10.22
CA ASP A 35 -3.96 11.57 9.10
C ASP A 35 -4.02 10.03 9.10
N ARG A 36 -5.17 9.47 9.48
CA ARG A 36 -5.38 8.03 9.64
C ARG A 36 -5.16 7.20 8.38
N TYR A 37 -5.14 7.82 7.20
CA TYR A 37 -4.94 7.13 5.93
C TYR A 37 -3.49 7.19 5.44
N ALA A 38 -2.65 8.05 6.01
CA ALA A 38 -1.29 8.26 5.51
C ALA A 38 -0.46 6.95 5.46
N GLY A 39 -0.53 6.15 6.52
CA GLY A 39 0.17 4.85 6.54
C GLY A 39 -0.45 3.78 5.64
N ALA A 40 -1.74 3.86 5.33
CA ALA A 40 -2.35 2.97 4.33
C ALA A 40 -1.88 3.36 2.92
N VAL A 41 -1.86 4.66 2.59
CA VAL A 41 -1.38 5.17 1.30
C VAL A 41 0.10 4.82 1.09
N ALA A 42 0.95 5.03 2.09
CA ALA A 42 2.38 4.70 1.99
C ALA A 42 2.62 3.22 1.69
N ARG A 43 1.90 2.32 2.37
CA ARG A 43 1.98 0.87 2.10
C ARG A 43 1.50 0.51 0.70
N THR A 44 0.37 1.07 0.26
CA THR A 44 -0.16 0.82 -1.08
C THR A 44 0.79 1.28 -2.17
N VAL A 45 1.34 2.51 -2.06
CA VAL A 45 2.29 3.03 -3.04
C VAL A 45 3.57 2.19 -3.04
N THR A 46 4.06 1.79 -1.87
CA THR A 46 5.23 0.88 -1.77
C THR A 46 4.97 -0.45 -2.48
N ALA A 47 3.82 -1.07 -2.26
CA ALA A 47 3.46 -2.32 -2.94
C ALA A 47 3.37 -2.17 -4.48
N LEU A 48 2.84 -1.04 -4.97
CA LEU A 48 2.81 -0.75 -6.41
C LEU A 48 4.22 -0.56 -6.99
N ILE A 49 5.12 0.06 -6.23
CA ILE A 49 6.52 0.21 -6.61
C ILE A 49 7.20 -1.16 -6.67
N GLU A 50 6.95 -2.04 -5.71
CA GLU A 50 7.54 -3.39 -5.67
C GLU A 50 7.00 -4.32 -6.76
N TYR A 51 5.73 -4.17 -7.13
CA TYR A 51 5.10 -4.95 -8.20
C TYR A 51 5.61 -4.58 -9.60
N SER A 52 5.98 -3.30 -9.78
CA SER A 52 6.38 -2.77 -11.08
C SER A 52 7.81 -3.21 -11.45
N THR A 53 8.06 -3.40 -12.74
CA THR A 53 9.39 -3.72 -13.27
C THR A 53 9.87 -2.58 -14.17
N TRP A 54 11.13 -2.17 -14.01
CA TRP A 54 11.77 -1.13 -14.81
C TRP A 54 12.95 -1.72 -15.60
N PRO A 55 13.21 -1.23 -16.83
CA PRO A 55 14.38 -1.67 -17.61
C PRO A 55 15.71 -1.38 -16.89
N SER A 56 15.78 -0.26 -16.18
CA SER A 56 16.90 0.15 -15.33
C SER A 56 16.44 0.18 -13.87
N ARG A 57 17.35 -0.05 -12.92
CA ARG A 57 17.06 0.06 -11.48
C ARG A 57 17.66 1.35 -10.88
N PRO A 58 16.94 2.48 -10.94
CA PRO A 58 17.40 3.73 -10.36
C PRO A 58 17.45 3.63 -8.83
N ASN A 59 18.48 4.23 -8.23
CA ASN A 59 18.64 4.34 -6.78
C ASN A 59 19.34 5.69 -6.45
N PRO A 60 18.61 6.69 -5.92
CA PRO A 60 17.22 6.60 -5.46
C PRO A 60 16.19 6.50 -6.60
N LEU A 61 15.00 5.99 -6.29
CA LEU A 61 13.82 6.07 -7.15
C LEU A 61 13.11 7.41 -6.90
N THR A 62 12.85 8.20 -7.94
CA THR A 62 12.20 9.51 -7.81
C THR A 62 10.68 9.37 -7.92
N LEU A 63 9.98 9.66 -6.82
CA LEU A 63 8.53 9.74 -6.75
C LEU A 63 8.09 11.19 -6.93
N CYS A 64 7.62 11.52 -8.12
CA CYS A 64 7.15 12.85 -8.44
C CYS A 64 5.69 13.04 -8.04
N VAL A 65 5.38 14.15 -7.37
CA VAL A 65 4.03 14.50 -6.94
C VAL A 65 3.58 15.75 -7.69
N ALA A 66 2.53 15.62 -8.49
CA ALA A 66 1.95 16.72 -9.26
C ALA A 66 0.59 17.13 -8.67
N GLY A 67 0.50 18.37 -8.17
CA GLY A 67 -0.72 18.92 -7.56
C GLY A 67 -0.86 18.66 -6.05
N ALA A 68 -1.98 19.11 -5.49
CA ALA A 68 -2.26 18.98 -4.06
C ALA A 68 -2.66 17.54 -3.70
N VAL A 69 -2.06 16.97 -2.66
CA VAL A 69 -2.28 15.58 -2.27
C VAL A 69 -2.84 15.48 -0.86
N SER A 70 -3.86 14.63 -0.69
CA SER A 70 -4.37 14.22 0.63
C SER A 70 -3.73 12.90 1.04
N HIS A 71 -3.60 12.63 2.34
CA HIS A 71 -3.13 11.33 2.82
C HIS A 71 -1.72 10.94 2.38
N ALA A 72 -0.91 11.92 1.98
CA ALA A 72 0.43 11.73 1.45
C ALA A 72 1.54 12.01 2.46
N GLY A 73 1.22 12.29 3.73
CA GLY A 73 2.22 12.68 4.73
C GLY A 73 3.33 11.63 4.96
N GLN A 74 3.08 10.37 4.62
CA GLN A 74 4.06 9.28 4.78
C GLN A 74 4.69 8.81 3.45
N ILE A 75 4.49 9.53 2.32
CA ILE A 75 5.14 9.17 1.04
C ILE A 75 6.51 9.83 0.83
N GLU A 76 6.99 10.61 1.81
CA GLU A 76 8.20 11.42 1.69
C GLU A 76 9.48 10.58 1.58
N GLU A 77 9.53 9.44 2.28
CA GLU A 77 10.67 8.52 2.29
C GLU A 77 10.21 7.06 2.28
N LEU A 78 9.62 6.60 1.17
CA LEU A 78 9.27 5.18 1.04
C LEU A 78 10.53 4.33 0.90
N ARG A 79 10.48 3.12 1.47
CA ARG A 79 11.55 2.12 1.37
C ARG A 79 10.97 0.79 0.88
N PRO A 80 10.99 0.55 -0.44
CA PRO A 80 10.72 -0.78 -0.97
C PRO A 80 11.67 -1.84 -0.39
N SER A 81 11.18 -3.09 -0.34
CA SER A 81 11.91 -4.25 0.18
C SER A 81 13.21 -4.59 -0.58
N ASP A 82 13.37 -4.08 -1.80
CA ASP A 82 14.58 -4.25 -2.61
C ASP A 82 15.76 -3.35 -2.18
N GLY A 83 15.58 -2.54 -1.13
CA GLY A 83 16.62 -1.71 -0.52
C GLY A 83 16.83 -0.35 -1.18
N ARG A 84 16.08 0.00 -2.23
CA ARG A 84 16.11 1.36 -2.80
C ARG A 84 15.49 2.37 -1.84
N LYS A 85 15.94 3.63 -1.92
CA LYS A 85 15.20 4.76 -1.32
C LYS A 85 14.29 5.36 -2.39
N ALA A 86 13.01 5.54 -2.09
CA ALA A 86 12.14 6.38 -2.90
C ALA A 86 12.15 7.81 -2.33
N VAL A 87 12.50 8.79 -3.15
CA VAL A 87 12.59 10.20 -2.76
C VAL A 87 11.47 10.98 -3.41
N ARG A 88 10.65 11.65 -2.60
CA ARG A 88 9.58 12.51 -3.09
C ARG A 88 10.14 13.80 -3.70
N ARG A 89 9.64 14.16 -4.88
CA ARG A 89 9.85 15.48 -5.51
C ARG A 89 8.51 16.09 -5.91
N ASN A 90 8.18 17.26 -5.39
CA ASN A 90 7.00 17.99 -5.88
C ASN A 90 7.35 18.65 -7.22
N VAL A 91 6.47 18.49 -8.21
CA VAL A 91 6.66 19.04 -9.57
C VAL A 91 5.44 19.85 -9.98
N ALA A 92 5.65 20.83 -10.87
CA ALA A 92 4.54 21.52 -11.51
C ALA A 92 3.70 20.51 -12.33
N PRO A 93 2.37 20.68 -12.43
CA PRO A 93 1.51 19.77 -13.19
C PRO A 93 1.63 20.03 -14.71
N SER A 94 2.82 19.80 -15.26
CA SER A 94 3.18 20.04 -16.66
C SER A 94 4.20 19.01 -17.14
N ALA A 95 4.16 18.66 -18.43
CA ALA A 95 5.07 17.67 -19.02
C ALA A 95 6.56 18.06 -18.88
N ALA A 96 6.87 19.36 -18.99
CA ALA A 96 8.23 19.87 -18.89
C ALA A 96 8.88 19.63 -17.50
N ALA A 97 8.08 19.38 -16.47
CA ALA A 97 8.55 19.17 -15.11
C ALA A 97 8.83 17.69 -14.77
N LEU A 98 8.61 16.76 -15.72
CA LEU A 98 8.75 15.32 -15.46
C LEU A 98 10.21 14.87 -15.37
N GLY A 99 11.13 15.31 -16.22
CA GLY A 99 12.56 14.94 -16.11
C GLY A 99 12.79 13.46 -15.76
N GLU A 100 13.65 13.18 -14.76
CA GLU A 100 13.83 11.86 -14.16
C GLU A 100 12.76 11.59 -13.10
N CYS A 101 11.54 11.21 -13.51
CA CYS A 101 10.48 10.71 -12.63
C CYS A 101 10.22 9.24 -12.95
N GLU A 102 10.57 8.33 -12.05
CA GLU A 102 10.26 6.90 -12.19
C GLU A 102 8.81 6.57 -11.83
N VAL A 103 8.23 7.35 -10.92
CA VAL A 103 6.85 7.21 -10.46
C VAL A 103 6.21 8.59 -10.45
N LEU A 104 5.01 8.70 -11.03
CA LEU A 104 4.22 9.92 -11.04
C LEU A 104 2.95 9.74 -10.21
N TYR A 105 2.88 10.43 -9.08
CA TYR A 105 1.70 10.50 -8.22
C TYR A 105 0.90 11.76 -8.55
N LEU A 106 -0.33 11.57 -9.03
CA LEU A 106 -1.22 12.66 -9.43
C LEU A 106 -2.14 13.02 -8.26
N GLY A 107 -2.01 14.25 -7.77
CA GLY A 107 -2.92 14.83 -6.80
C GLY A 107 -4.14 15.49 -7.46
N ASN A 108 -4.74 16.44 -6.76
CA ASN A 108 -5.79 17.28 -7.30
C ASN A 108 -5.20 18.24 -8.35
N ILE A 109 -5.48 17.94 -9.62
CA ILE A 109 -5.06 18.71 -10.80
C ILE A 109 -6.21 18.82 -11.80
N GLY A 110 -6.19 19.86 -12.62
CA GLY A 110 -7.18 20.04 -13.68
C GLY A 110 -7.07 18.97 -14.77
N GLN A 111 -8.20 18.63 -15.39
CA GLN A 111 -8.27 17.66 -16.50
C GLN A 111 -7.29 17.93 -17.65
N PRO A 112 -7.06 19.18 -18.11
CA PRO A 112 -6.08 19.45 -19.17
C PRO A 112 -4.65 19.05 -18.76
N ALA A 113 -4.23 19.39 -17.55
CA ALA A 113 -2.91 19.07 -17.02
C ALA A 113 -2.75 17.55 -16.82
N MET A 114 -3.78 16.88 -16.29
CA MET A 114 -3.78 15.42 -16.14
C MET A 114 -3.57 14.72 -17.49
N ARG A 115 -4.32 15.13 -18.52
CA ARG A 115 -4.16 14.56 -19.87
C ARG A 115 -2.76 14.80 -20.43
N GLN A 116 -2.22 16.00 -20.25
CA GLN A 116 -0.86 16.33 -20.70
C GLN A 116 0.19 15.46 -20.01
N LEU A 117 0.11 15.31 -18.69
CA LEU A 117 1.03 14.48 -17.90
C LEU A 117 0.96 13.00 -18.30
N VAL A 118 -0.25 12.46 -18.41
CA VAL A 118 -0.47 11.07 -18.82
C VAL A 118 0.05 10.83 -20.25
N ALA A 119 -0.14 11.78 -21.16
CA ALA A 119 0.41 11.69 -22.51
C ALA A 119 1.95 11.70 -22.51
N ALA A 120 2.58 12.48 -21.63
CA ALA A 120 4.03 12.62 -21.58
C ALA A 120 4.77 11.40 -21.00
N VAL A 121 4.10 10.56 -20.23
CA VAL A 121 4.68 9.32 -19.65
C VAL A 121 4.36 8.06 -20.45
N ARG A 122 3.53 8.18 -21.50
CA ARG A 122 3.27 7.09 -22.44
C ARG A 122 4.43 7.02 -23.42
N GLY A 123 5.09 5.87 -23.48
CA GLY A 123 6.03 5.52 -24.56
C GLY A 123 5.30 5.30 -25.87
#